data_AF-A0ABD0WLU6-F1
#
_entry.id   AF-A0ABD0WLU6-F1
#
_cell.length_a   1.000
_cell.length_b   1.000
_cell.length_c   1.000
_cell.angle_alpha   90.00
_cell.angle_beta   90.00
_cell.angle_gamma   90.00
#
_symmetry.space_group_name_H-M   'P 1'
#
loop_
_entity.id
_entity.type
_entity.pdbx_description
1 polymer ?
#
loop_
_entity_poly.entity_id
_entity_poly.type
_entity_poly.pdbx_seq_one_letter_code
_entity_poly.pdbx_strand_id
1 'polypeptide(L)' 'MNHLLKLPRLATRAFNTTAKQMKNRVPEHQKLFQEDNGLPVHIKGGTADVVLYRITMTITLAGTGYSLFWLLCACQPQNK' A
#
# COMPACT_ATOMS: atom_id res chain seq x y z
N MET A 1 44.12 -4.66 24.24
CA MET A 1 43.78 -4.68 22.80
C MET A 1 42.50 -5.45 22.43
N ASN A 2 41.69 -5.96 23.38
CA ASN A 2 40.54 -6.83 23.06
C ASN A 2 39.19 -6.11 22.92
N HIS A 3 39.13 -4.80 23.15
CA HIS A 3 37.88 -4.02 23.07
C HIS A 3 37.55 -3.59 21.64
N LEU A 4 38.56 -3.31 20.82
CA LEU A 4 38.39 -2.90 19.41
C LEU A 4 37.85 -4.04 18.53
N LEU A 5 38.21 -5.28 18.84
CA LEU A 5 37.73 -6.47 18.13
C LEU A 5 36.26 -6.84 18.46
N LYS A 6 35.68 -6.26 19.52
CA LYS A 6 34.28 -6.51 19.92
C LYS A 6 33.29 -5.51 19.33
N LEU A 7 33.75 -4.32 18.92
CA LEU A 7 32.93 -3.29 18.28
C LEU A 7 32.20 -3.79 17.02
N PRO A 8 32.84 -4.47 16.05
CA PRO A 8 32.12 -4.96 14.88
C PRO A 8 31.07 -6.00 15.26
N ARG A 9 31.34 -6.92 16.20
CA ARG A 9 30.34 -7.89 16.67
C ARG A 9 29.14 -7.25 17.39
N LEU A 10 29.37 -6.20 18.17
CA LEU A 10 28.30 -5.46 18.86
C LEU A 10 27.47 -4.64 17.86
N ALA A 11 28.10 -3.99 16.88
CA ALA A 11 27.43 -3.29 15.79
C ALA A 11 26.59 -4.27 14.95
N THR A 12 27.15 -5.41 14.53
CA THR A 12 26.41 -6.44 13.78
C THR A 12 25.27 -7.06 14.59
N ARG A 13 25.38 -7.17 15.93
CA ARG A 13 24.29 -7.65 16.78
C ARG A 13 23.14 -6.65 16.87
N ALA A 14 23.41 -5.35 16.90
CA ALA A 14 22.37 -4.31 16.92
C ALA A 14 21.48 -4.33 15.67
N PHE A 15 22.02 -4.68 14.51
CA PHE A 15 21.26 -4.79 13.26
C PHE A 15 20.54 -6.14 13.05
N ASN A 16 20.83 -7.16 13.88
CA ASN A 16 20.23 -8.49 13.77
C ASN A 16 19.06 -8.75 14.75
N THR A 17 18.70 -7.79 15.61
CA THR A 17 17.61 -7.96 16.59
C THR A 17 16.23 -7.70 15.99
N THR A 18 16.11 -6.89 14.94
CA THR A 18 14.81 -6.48 14.36
C THR A 18 14.02 -7.68 13.82
N ALA A 19 14.69 -8.65 13.17
CA ALA A 19 14.05 -9.86 12.66
C ALA A 19 13.57 -10.80 13.79
N LYS A 20 14.25 -10.80 14.95
CA LYS A 20 13.85 -11.60 16.13
C LYS A 20 12.69 -10.98 16.92
N GLN A 21 12.33 -9.73 16.65
CA GLN A 21 11.28 -9.01 17.38
C GLN A 21 9.93 -8.99 16.65
N MET A 22 9.87 -9.43 15.38
CA MET A 22 8.60 -9.57 14.67
C MET A 22 7.88 -10.85 15.10
N LYS A 23 6.71 -10.67 15.72
CA LYS A 23 5.80 -11.77 16.05
C LYS A 23 5.07 -12.22 14.78
N ASN A 24 4.89 -13.52 14.60
CA ASN A 24 4.02 -14.05 13.55
C ASN A 24 2.57 -13.58 13.76
N ARG A 25 2.04 -12.83 12.79
CA ARG A 25 0.64 -12.32 12.76
C ARG A 25 -0.22 -13.01 11.69
N VAL A 26 0.31 -14.01 10.97
CA VAL A 26 -0.43 -14.72 9.93
C VAL A 26 -1.76 -15.29 10.44
N PRO A 27 -1.84 -15.93 11.62
CA PRO A 27 -3.13 -16.44 12.12
C PRO A 27 -4.17 -15.34 12.36
N GLU A 28 -3.73 -14.14 12.76
CA GLU A 28 -4.61 -12.99 13.01
C GLU A 28 -5.18 -12.46 11.69
N HIS A 29 -4.34 -12.33 10.66
CA HIS A 29 -4.79 -11.93 9.33
C HIS A 29 -5.64 -13.00 8.66
N GLN A 30 -5.32 -14.29 8.82
CA GLN A 30 -6.14 -15.39 8.32
C GLN A 30 -7.55 -15.33 8.93
N LYS A 31 -7.66 -15.10 10.24
CA LYS A 31 -8.96 -14.93 10.89
C LYS A 31 -9.76 -13.75 10.32
N LEU A 32 -9.11 -12.61 10.12
CA LEU A 32 -9.76 -11.42 9.54
C LEU A 32 -10.26 -11.67 8.10
N PHE A 33 -9.41 -12.20 7.23
CA PHE A 33 -9.74 -12.41 5.82
C PHE A 33 -10.60 -13.65 5.56
N GLN A 34 -10.72 -14.57 6.51
CA GLN A 34 -11.60 -15.73 6.43
C GLN A 34 -12.91 -15.55 7.22
N GLU A 35 -13.11 -14.43 7.91
CA GLU A 35 -14.38 -14.11 8.56
C GLU A 35 -15.52 -14.14 7.53
N ASP A 36 -16.61 -14.83 7.85
CA ASP A 36 -17.77 -14.97 6.97
C ASP A 36 -18.74 -13.79 7.13
N ASN A 37 -18.26 -12.61 6.75
CA ASN A 37 -18.99 -11.34 6.82
C ASN A 37 -19.55 -10.91 5.45
N GLY A 38 -19.45 -11.75 4.43
CA GLY A 38 -19.92 -11.46 3.07
C GLY A 38 -19.16 -10.35 2.33
N LEU A 39 -18.08 -9.79 2.92
CA LEU A 39 -17.32 -8.72 2.29
C LEU A 39 -16.43 -9.25 1.17
N PRO A 40 -16.34 -8.54 0.02
CA PRO A 40 -15.40 -8.88 -1.03
C PRO A 40 -13.95 -8.63 -0.58
N VAL A 41 -13.01 -9.41 -1.09
CA VAL A 41 -11.61 -9.43 -0.63
C VAL A 41 -10.92 -8.06 -0.67
N HIS A 42 -11.27 -7.18 -1.63
CA HIS A 42 -10.64 -5.86 -1.79
C HIS A 42 -11.13 -4.79 -0.80
N ILE A 43 -12.14 -5.09 0.03
CA ILE A 43 -12.65 -4.23 1.11
C ILE A 43 -12.49 -4.91 2.48
N LYS A 44 -12.03 -6.16 2.51
CA LYS A 44 -12.08 -7.03 3.70
C LYS A 44 -11.10 -6.60 4.80
N GLY A 45 -10.11 -5.77 4.50
CA GLY A 45 -9.21 -5.14 5.47
C GLY A 45 -9.84 -3.98 6.26
N GLY A 46 -11.05 -3.55 5.90
CA GLY A 46 -11.86 -2.60 6.67
C GLY A 46 -11.89 -1.19 6.09
N THR A 47 -12.05 -0.17 6.95
CA THR A 47 -12.32 1.22 6.53
C THR A 47 -11.23 1.81 5.64
N ALA A 48 -9.96 1.44 5.85
CA ALA A 48 -8.85 1.92 5.03
C ALA A 48 -9.02 1.49 3.56
N ASP A 49 -9.41 0.24 3.32
CA ASP A 49 -9.65 -0.29 1.98
C ASP A 49 -10.81 0.45 1.29
N VAL A 50 -11.89 0.75 2.03
CA VAL A 50 -13.03 1.52 1.51
C VAL A 50 -12.61 2.92 1.10
N VAL A 51 -11.88 3.62 1.96
CA VAL A 51 -11.41 4.98 1.69
C VAL A 51 -10.50 4.98 0.47
N LEU A 52 -9.55 4.04 0.41
CA LEU A 52 -8.61 3.93 -0.70
C LEU A 52 -9.36 3.64 -2.00
N TYR A 53 -10.27 2.66 -2.01
CA TYR A 53 -11.10 2.35 -3.17
C TYR A 53 -11.86 3.57 -3.70
N ARG A 54 -12.51 4.33 -2.80
CA ARG A 54 -13.28 5.51 -3.18
C ARG A 54 -12.40 6.62 -3.76
N ILE A 55 -11.23 6.85 -3.17
CA ILE A 55 -10.26 7.84 -3.67
C ILE A 55 -9.79 7.44 -5.06
N THR A 56 -9.36 6.18 -5.23
CA THR A 56 -8.89 5.66 -6.52
C THR A 56 -9.98 5.78 -7.58
N MET A 57 -11.20 5.33 -7.30
CA MET A 57 -12.33 5.43 -8.24
C MET A 57 -12.62 6.88 -8.62
N THR A 58 -12.62 7.79 -7.64
CA THR A 58 -12.90 9.21 -7.88
C THR A 58 -11.86 9.83 -8.81
N ILE A 59 -10.57 9.60 -8.54
CA ILE A 59 -9.49 10.16 -9.36
C ILE A 59 -9.49 9.54 -10.76
N THR A 60 -9.76 8.24 -10.89
CA THR A 60 -9.87 7.57 -12.21
C THR A 60 -11.03 8.14 -13.04
N LEU A 61 -12.21 8.31 -12.44
CA LEU A 61 -13.36 8.89 -13.14
C LEU A 61 -13.10 10.36 -13.54
N ALA A 62 -12.55 11.16 -12.63
CA ALA A 62 -12.19 12.55 -12.89
C ALA A 62 -11.14 12.66 -14.00
N GLY A 63 -10.07 11.85 -13.92
CA GLY A 63 -9.02 11.79 -14.92
C GLY A 63 -9.55 11.36 -16.29
N THR A 64 -10.43 10.36 -16.33
CA THR A 64 -11.09 9.92 -17.57
C THR A 64 -11.93 11.04 -18.18
N GLY A 65 -12.74 11.72 -17.38
CA GLY A 65 -13.53 12.88 -17.83
C GLY A 65 -12.65 14.02 -18.36
N TYR A 66 -11.54 14.31 -17.68
CA TYR A 66 -10.57 15.31 -18.11
C TYR A 66 -9.91 14.94 -19.44
N SER A 67 -9.50 13.68 -19.61
CA SER A 67 -8.93 13.17 -20.86
C SER A 67 -9.93 13.28 -22.01
N LEU A 68 -11.20 12.92 -21.79
CA LEU A 68 -12.25 13.04 -22.81
C LEU A 68 -12.51 14.49 -23.18
N PHE A 69 -12.55 15.41 -22.21
CA PHE A 69 -12.70 16.84 -22.46
C PHE A 69 -11.58 17.35 -23.39
N TRP A 70 -10.32 17.04 -23.07
CA TRP A 70 -9.19 17.46 -23.89
C TRP A 70 -9.16 16.80 -25.26
N LEU A 71 -9.54 15.53 -25.35
CA LEU A 71 -9.68 14.84 -26.63
C LEU A 71 -10.71 15.55 -27.51
N LEU A 72 -11.87 15.91 -26.97
CA LEU A 72 -12.90 16.65 -27.72
C LEU A 72 -12.42 18.04 -28.15
N CYS A 73 -11.71 18.76 -27.28
CA CYS A 73 -11.09 20.04 -27.64
C CYS A 73 -10.05 19.88 -28.76
N ALA A 74 -9.24 18.83 -28.71
CA ALA A 74 -8.21 18.55 -29.72
C ALA A 74 -8.80 18.10 -31.07
N CYS A 75 -9.99 17.50 -31.08
CA CYS A 75 -10.71 17.14 -32.30
C CYS A 75 -11.31 18.34 -33.04
N GLN A 76 -11.42 19.51 -32.41
CA GLN A 76 -11.90 20.72 -33.10
C GLN A 76 -10.81 21.27 -34.04
N PRO A 77 -11.18 21.76 -35.24
CA PRO A 77 -10.22 22.37 -36.14
C PRO A 77 -9.64 23.62 -35.48
N GLN A 78 -8.31 23.64 -35.35
CA GLN A 78 -7.59 24.84 -34.92
C GLN A 78 -7.32 25.70 -36.15
N ASN A 79 -7.69 26.98 -36.09
CA ASN A 79 -7.25 27.95 -37.09
C ASN A 79 -5.72 28.08 -36.99
N LYS A 80 -5.04 28.14 -38.15
CA LYS A 80 -3.59 28.38 -38.23
C LYS A 80 -3.26 29.81 -37.84
#